data_AF-A0A1A8FWG8-F1
#
_entry.id   AF-A0A1A8FWG8-F1
#
_cell.length_a   1.000
_cell.length_b   1.000
_cell.length_c   1.000
_cell.angle_alpha   90.00
_cell.angle_beta   90.00
_cell.angle_gamma   90.00
#
_symmetry.space_group_name_H-M   'P 1'
#
loop_
_entity.id
_entity.type
_entity.pdbx_description
1 polymer ?
#
loop_
_entity_poly.entity_id
_entity_poly.type
_entity_poly.pdbx_seq_one_letter_code
_entity_poly.pdbx_strand_id
1 'polypeptide(L)'
;GFQIKLGKVSRLLFMITSHNPSSISDFTLRVQVKNALDCILTQFCVQTPQPPSKAGARIAGQRRFLKKKEVDKIVLSPLAVTSKYPKFQDRRITNVKFGKLIKTIIRQHKSTYLLEYKKGDVIALLSEEKIKLRGQLRTKEWYIGYYQGKMGLVHAKNILVLGKVKPIYWCGPDLTTTMLLEQILKPCTFLTYIYATVRTVLMENLSSWRAFADALGYANLPLNSFCRTELDNEPEKVASVLEKLKEECTNTENKERKSFQRELMMALLKMDCQGLVAKLVLDFVLLTTAVEVASRWRELAEKLARVSRQQMEAYEAPHRDKNGVLDNESMWKPAYDFLLTWAAHVGDSYRDVIQELHLGLDKMRNPITKRWKHLTGALILVNCLDTLRSAAFCPTGYGDFAV
;
A
#
# COMPACT_ATOMS: atom_id res chain seq x y z
N GLY A 1 -7.52 -9.12 -17.21
CA GLY A 1 -8.24 -7.91 -16.75
C GLY A 1 -7.22 -6.92 -16.26
N PHE A 2 -7.11 -5.77 -16.91
CA PHE A 2 -6.09 -4.76 -16.61
C PHE A 2 -6.40 -4.07 -15.28
N GLN A 3 -5.45 -4.07 -14.34
CA GLN A 3 -5.55 -3.34 -13.07
C GLN A 3 -4.76 -2.04 -13.12
N ILE A 4 -5.45 -0.93 -12.95
CA ILE A 4 -4.84 0.37 -12.69
C ILE A 4 -4.48 0.41 -11.21
N LYS A 5 -3.18 0.34 -10.89
CA LYS A 5 -2.68 0.19 -9.52
C LYS A 5 -2.69 1.48 -8.68
N LEU A 6 -2.93 2.66 -9.27
CA LEU A 6 -2.92 3.98 -8.61
C LEU A 6 -3.87 4.99 -9.30
N GLY A 7 -5.14 4.63 -9.47
CA GLY A 7 -6.12 5.52 -10.10
C GLY A 7 -7.57 5.22 -9.67
N LYS A 8 -8.39 6.27 -9.57
CA LYS A 8 -9.83 6.15 -9.38
C LYS A 8 -10.43 5.57 -10.66
N VAL A 9 -11.10 4.42 -10.56
CA VAL A 9 -11.85 3.85 -11.68
C VAL A 9 -13.08 4.74 -11.93
N SER A 10 -13.06 5.51 -13.02
CA SER A 10 -14.23 6.22 -13.49
C SER A 10 -15.04 5.29 -14.39
N ARG A 11 -16.23 4.88 -13.94
CA ARG A 11 -17.15 4.04 -14.72
C ARG A 11 -18.03 4.95 -15.59
N LEU A 12 -17.48 5.38 -16.72
CA LEU A 12 -18.24 6.12 -17.72
C LEU A 12 -19.03 5.12 -18.57
N LEU A 13 -20.35 5.28 -18.60
CA LEU A 13 -21.24 4.47 -19.43
C LEU A 13 -21.33 5.11 -20.81
N PHE A 14 -20.80 4.42 -21.82
CA PHE A 14 -20.98 4.78 -23.22
C PHE A 14 -22.13 3.95 -23.79
N MET A 15 -23.30 4.55 -23.96
CA MET A 15 -24.40 3.87 -24.65
C MET A 15 -24.12 3.85 -26.16
N ILE A 16 -24.11 2.65 -26.72
CA ILE A 16 -24.02 2.42 -28.16
C ILE A 16 -25.38 1.86 -28.59
N THR A 17 -26.11 2.61 -29.40
CA THR A 17 -27.40 2.18 -29.95
C THR A 17 -27.25 1.97 -31.44
N SER A 18 -27.60 0.78 -31.92
CA SER A 18 -27.74 0.55 -33.36
C SER A 18 -29.15 0.95 -33.80
N HIS A 19 -29.25 1.68 -34.91
CA HIS A 19 -30.54 1.94 -35.57
C HIS A 19 -31.14 0.70 -36.22
N ASN A 20 -30.34 -0.34 -36.47
CA ASN A 20 -30.78 -1.61 -37.02
C ASN A 20 -30.20 -2.79 -36.20
N PRO A 21 -31.04 -3.55 -35.45
CA PRO A 21 -30.59 -4.68 -34.64
C PRO A 21 -29.94 -5.82 -35.45
N SER A 22 -30.26 -5.91 -36.75
CA SER A 22 -29.79 -6.97 -37.64
C SER A 22 -28.43 -6.69 -38.30
N SER A 23 -27.85 -5.50 -38.11
CA SER A 23 -26.60 -5.07 -38.78
C SER A 23 -25.46 -4.78 -37.81
N ILE A 24 -25.48 -5.34 -36.59
CA ILE A 24 -24.40 -5.13 -35.63
C ILE A 24 -23.21 -6.01 -36.02
N SER A 25 -22.27 -5.44 -36.76
CA SER A 25 -20.97 -6.04 -37.05
C SER A 25 -19.99 -5.84 -35.90
N ASP A 26 -18.91 -6.63 -35.87
CA ASP A 26 -17.80 -6.39 -34.97
C ASP A 26 -17.24 -4.99 -35.18
N PHE A 27 -17.08 -4.24 -34.10
CA PHE A 27 -16.55 -2.88 -34.13
C PHE A 27 -15.45 -2.71 -33.09
N THR A 28 -14.59 -1.73 -33.33
CA THR A 28 -13.56 -1.31 -32.35
C THR A 28 -13.90 0.08 -31.86
N LEU A 29 -14.30 0.19 -30.60
CA LEU A 29 -14.49 1.47 -29.92
C LEU A 29 -13.11 2.03 -29.54
N ARG A 30 -12.78 3.20 -30.09
CA ARG A 30 -11.56 3.94 -29.75
C ARG A 30 -11.89 5.05 -28.76
N VAL A 31 -11.29 5.02 -27.58
CA VAL A 31 -11.43 6.05 -26.54
C VAL A 31 -10.09 6.79 -26.42
N GLN A 32 -10.09 8.10 -26.65
CA GLN A 32 -8.91 8.95 -26.51
C GLN A 32 -9.06 9.87 -25.31
N VAL A 33 -8.03 9.95 -24.49
CA VAL A 33 -7.93 10.93 -23.40
C VAL A 33 -7.04 12.04 -23.90
N LYS A 34 -7.58 13.26 -23.97
CA LYS A 34 -6.86 14.46 -24.40
C LYS A 34 -6.66 15.42 -23.23
N ASN A 35 -5.61 16.24 -23.31
CA ASN A 35 -5.42 17.35 -22.36
C ASN A 35 -6.21 18.60 -22.81
N ALA A 36 -6.12 19.68 -22.03
CA ALA A 36 -6.80 20.95 -22.33
C ALA A 36 -6.30 21.66 -23.62
N LEU A 37 -5.20 21.18 -24.19
CA LEU A 37 -4.63 21.67 -25.46
C LEU A 37 -4.95 20.72 -26.63
N ASP A 38 -5.92 19.81 -26.45
CA ASP A 38 -6.34 18.78 -27.40
C ASP A 38 -5.24 17.75 -27.80
N CYS A 39 -4.11 17.71 -27.08
CA CYS A 39 -3.08 16.69 -27.27
C CYS A 39 -3.53 15.35 -26.66
N ILE A 40 -3.37 14.25 -27.41
CA ILE A 40 -3.70 12.90 -26.95
C ILE A 40 -2.70 12.44 -25.89
N LEU A 41 -3.17 12.21 -24.67
CA LEU A 41 -2.40 11.69 -23.55
C LEU A 41 -2.34 10.15 -23.57
N THR A 42 -3.44 9.49 -23.93
CA THR A 42 -3.52 8.03 -24.06
C THR A 42 -4.71 7.59 -24.90
N GLN A 43 -4.69 6.35 -25.39
CA GLN A 43 -5.75 5.77 -26.22
C GLN A 43 -6.05 4.32 -25.79
N PHE A 44 -7.33 3.97 -25.77
CA PHE A 44 -7.83 2.62 -25.52
C PHE A 44 -8.64 2.15 -26.73
N CYS A 45 -8.51 0.87 -27.07
CA CYS A 45 -9.32 0.23 -28.09
C CYS A 45 -10.07 -0.95 -27.45
N VAL A 46 -11.40 -0.96 -27.56
CA VAL A 46 -12.26 -2.04 -27.07
C VAL A 46 -12.94 -2.68 -28.28
N GLN A 47 -12.70 -3.97 -28.48
CA GLN A 47 -13.34 -4.75 -29.53
C GLN A 47 -14.65 -5.37 -29.03
N THR A 48 -15.58 -5.66 -29.93
CA THR A 48 -16.81 -6.40 -29.63
C THR A 48 -16.48 -7.71 -28.89
N PRO A 49 -17.12 -8.00 -27.73
CA PRO A 49 -16.89 -9.24 -26.98
C PRO A 49 -17.23 -10.47 -27.81
N GLN A 50 -16.36 -11.48 -27.82
CA GLN A 50 -16.65 -12.76 -28.47
C GLN A 50 -17.80 -13.49 -27.75
N PRO A 51 -18.67 -14.22 -28.47
CA PRO A 51 -19.74 -14.99 -27.87
C PRO A 51 -19.19 -16.08 -26.94
N PRO A 52 -19.84 -16.37 -25.79
CA PRO A 52 -19.36 -17.35 -24.83
C PRO A 52 -19.33 -18.76 -25.43
N SER A 53 -18.24 -19.50 -25.18
CA SER A 53 -18.05 -20.86 -25.69
C SER A 53 -19.00 -21.85 -25.02
N LYS A 54 -19.72 -22.64 -25.83
CA LYS A 54 -20.59 -23.71 -25.35
C LYS A 54 -19.78 -24.95 -25.00
N ALA A 55 -19.31 -25.08 -23.76
CA ALA A 55 -18.86 -26.36 -23.21
C ALA A 55 -19.14 -26.43 -21.70
N GLY A 56 -20.16 -27.19 -21.33
CA GLY A 56 -20.44 -27.55 -19.95
C GLY A 56 -19.71 -28.84 -19.57
N ALA A 57 -19.00 -28.83 -18.43
CA ALA A 57 -18.76 -30.02 -17.62
C ALA A 57 -18.35 -29.61 -16.20
N ARG A 58 -19.09 -30.11 -15.22
CA ARG A 58 -18.77 -30.07 -13.78
C ARG A 58 -17.45 -30.80 -13.53
N ILE A 59 -16.51 -30.21 -12.79
CA ILE A 59 -15.48 -30.98 -12.06
C ILE A 59 -15.30 -30.38 -10.66
N ALA A 60 -15.62 -31.20 -9.67
CA ALA A 60 -15.31 -31.02 -8.27
C ALA A 60 -13.84 -31.37 -8.00
N GLY A 61 -13.21 -30.62 -7.08
CA GLY A 61 -12.04 -31.07 -6.32
C GLY A 61 -10.73 -31.27 -7.09
N GLN A 62 -9.97 -30.19 -7.31
CA GLN A 62 -8.51 -30.29 -7.35
C GLN A 62 -7.85 -29.17 -6.54
N ARG A 63 -7.39 -29.54 -5.34
CA ARG A 63 -6.23 -28.89 -4.70
C ARG A 63 -5.00 -29.36 -5.45
N ARG A 64 -4.25 -28.42 -6.04
CA ARG A 64 -2.77 -28.36 -6.03
C ARG A 64 -2.32 -27.19 -6.90
N PHE A 65 -1.55 -26.31 -6.27
CA PHE A 65 -0.81 -25.20 -6.84
C PHE A 65 -1.65 -24.23 -7.68
N LEU A 66 -2.01 -23.10 -7.05
CA LEU A 66 -2.15 -21.84 -7.77
C LEU A 66 -0.82 -21.59 -8.49
N LYS A 67 -0.67 -22.16 -9.68
CA LYS A 67 0.09 -21.56 -10.76
C LYS A 67 -0.39 -20.12 -10.78
N LYS A 68 0.48 -19.22 -10.30
CA LYS A 68 0.47 -17.79 -10.58
C LYS A 68 -0.02 -17.70 -12.01
N LYS A 69 -1.30 -17.33 -12.19
CA LYS A 69 -1.85 -17.12 -13.51
C LYS A 69 -1.05 -15.94 -13.99
N GLU A 70 -0.03 -16.24 -14.80
CA GLU A 70 0.73 -15.25 -15.55
C GLU A 70 -0.35 -14.34 -16.13
N VAL A 71 -0.47 -13.16 -15.53
CA VAL A 71 -0.99 -12.02 -16.27
C VAL A 71 -0.05 -11.99 -17.45
N ASP A 72 -0.59 -12.32 -18.63
CA ASP A 72 0.10 -12.21 -19.90
C ASP A 72 1.04 -11.03 -19.79
N LYS A 73 2.33 -11.35 -19.88
CA LYS A 73 3.39 -10.36 -19.90
C LYS A 73 2.98 -9.38 -20.99
N ILE A 74 2.49 -8.22 -20.58
CA ILE A 74 2.69 -7.04 -21.39
C ILE A 74 4.19 -6.84 -21.28
N VAL A 75 4.91 -7.42 -22.22
CA VAL A 75 6.23 -6.96 -22.59
C VAL A 75 6.00 -5.48 -22.92
N LEU A 76 6.27 -4.62 -21.93
CA LEU A 76 6.53 -3.22 -22.22
C LEU A 76 7.60 -3.26 -23.30
N SER A 77 7.28 -2.69 -24.46
CA SER A 77 8.20 -2.64 -25.59
C SER A 77 9.59 -2.26 -25.08
N PRO A 78 10.68 -2.88 -25.54
CA PRO A 78 12.06 -2.57 -25.12
C PRO A 78 12.45 -1.09 -25.23
N LEU A 79 11.64 -0.30 -25.94
CA LEU A 79 11.74 1.15 -26.08
C LEU A 79 11.33 1.95 -24.82
N ALA A 80 10.76 1.32 -23.79
CA ALA A 80 10.42 1.98 -22.51
C ALA A 80 11.59 2.00 -21.48
N VAL A 81 12.77 1.51 -21.87
CA VAL A 81 13.96 1.34 -21.02
C VAL A 81 14.69 2.67 -20.72
N THR A 82 14.22 3.80 -21.26
CA THR A 82 14.81 5.13 -20.97
C THR A 82 14.07 5.91 -19.88
N SER A 83 13.19 5.27 -19.11
CA SER A 83 12.38 5.94 -18.10
C SER A 83 13.25 6.40 -16.92
N LYS A 84 13.82 7.61 -16.99
CA LYS A 84 14.46 8.27 -15.84
C LYS A 84 13.44 8.36 -14.71
N TYR A 85 13.74 7.76 -13.56
CA TYR A 85 12.93 7.92 -12.35
C TYR A 85 12.79 9.42 -12.02
N PRO A 86 11.59 9.92 -11.72
CA PRO A 86 11.42 11.30 -11.32
C PRO A 86 12.13 11.54 -9.99
N LYS A 87 12.70 12.73 -9.80
CA LYS A 87 13.39 13.07 -8.55
C LYS A 87 12.39 13.54 -7.51
N PHE A 88 12.47 12.95 -6.31
CA PHE A 88 11.73 13.43 -5.14
C PHE A 88 12.13 14.87 -4.82
N GLN A 89 11.14 15.73 -4.58
CA GLN A 89 11.38 17.12 -4.21
C GLN A 89 10.76 17.43 -2.87
N ASP A 90 11.53 18.03 -1.96
CA ASP A 90 10.95 18.48 -0.71
C ASP A 90 10.17 19.78 -0.90
N ARG A 91 8.87 19.72 -0.66
CA ARG A 91 7.93 20.80 -0.91
C ARG A 91 6.86 20.85 0.15
N ARG A 92 6.25 22.02 0.33
CA ARG A 92 5.06 22.18 1.17
C ARG A 92 3.87 21.49 0.50
N ILE A 93 3.07 20.79 1.29
CA ILE A 93 1.85 20.15 0.84
C ILE A 93 0.71 21.17 0.93
N THR A 94 0.23 21.63 -0.23
CA THR A 94 -0.75 22.73 -0.33
C THR A 94 -2.18 22.26 -0.59
N ASN A 95 -2.39 21.12 -1.25
CA ASN A 95 -3.71 20.60 -1.60
C ASN A 95 -4.33 19.75 -0.48
N VAL A 96 -4.38 20.29 0.74
CA VAL A 96 -5.02 19.67 1.91
C VAL A 96 -6.27 20.44 2.30
N LYS A 97 -7.27 19.74 2.85
CA LYS A 97 -8.41 20.39 3.48
C LYS A 97 -8.08 20.74 4.93
N PHE A 98 -8.69 21.78 5.46
CA PHE A 98 -8.57 22.17 6.85
C PHE A 98 -9.87 21.85 7.59
N GLY A 99 -9.75 21.56 8.87
CA GLY A 99 -10.88 21.34 9.77
C GLY A 99 -10.70 22.09 11.07
N LYS A 100 -11.81 22.56 11.65
CA LYS A 100 -11.86 23.13 13.00
C LYS A 100 -12.24 22.04 14.00
N LEU A 101 -11.47 21.93 15.07
CA LEU A 101 -11.69 20.94 16.12
C LEU A 101 -12.78 21.41 17.07
N ILE A 102 -13.85 20.62 17.22
CA ILE A 102 -15.02 21.03 18.01
C ILE A 102 -14.97 20.54 19.46
N LYS A 103 -13.99 19.69 19.80
CA LYS A 103 -13.77 19.15 21.16
C LYS A 103 -12.28 19.17 21.52
N THR A 104 -12.00 19.31 22.80
CA THR A 104 -10.66 19.06 23.37
C THR A 104 -10.51 17.59 23.69
N ILE A 105 -9.43 16.97 23.21
CA ILE A 105 -9.08 15.58 23.50
C ILE A 105 -7.66 15.55 24.03
N ILE A 106 -7.52 15.18 25.30
CA ILE A 106 -6.25 14.91 25.98
C ILE A 106 -6.36 13.49 26.52
N ARG A 107 -5.33 12.66 26.32
CA ARG A 107 -5.36 11.25 26.75
C ARG A 107 -4.42 11.06 27.92
N GLN A 108 -4.85 10.25 28.88
CA GLN A 108 -3.99 9.85 30.00
C GLN A 108 -2.79 9.02 29.53
N HIS A 109 -2.99 8.18 28.51
CA HIS A 109 -1.93 7.41 27.89
C HIS A 109 -1.68 7.89 26.45
N LYS A 110 -0.42 8.22 26.15
CA LYS A 110 0.02 8.62 24.81
C LYS A 110 -0.29 7.50 23.81
N SER A 111 -1.11 7.82 22.81
CA SER A 111 -1.37 6.94 21.68
C SER A 111 -0.51 7.35 20.49
N THR A 112 0.15 6.39 19.85
CA THR A 112 1.08 6.65 18.74
C THR A 112 0.39 7.28 17.53
N TYR A 113 -0.85 6.86 17.24
CA TYR A 113 -1.56 7.22 16.02
C TYR A 113 -2.91 7.91 16.27
N LEU A 114 -3.26 8.27 17.52
CA LEU A 114 -4.45 9.06 17.80
C LEU A 114 -4.02 10.45 18.26
N LEU A 115 -4.45 11.49 17.56
CA LEU A 115 -4.07 12.86 17.86
C LEU A 115 -4.74 13.37 19.14
N GLU A 116 -4.02 14.22 19.85
CA GLU A 116 -4.48 15.05 20.97
C GLU A 116 -4.54 16.49 20.49
N TYR A 117 -5.58 17.22 20.88
CA TYR A 117 -5.89 18.52 20.32
C TYR A 117 -6.85 19.31 21.21
N LYS A 118 -6.89 20.63 21.05
CA LYS A 118 -7.81 21.51 21.80
C LYS A 118 -8.96 21.95 20.91
N LYS A 119 -10.11 22.21 21.54
CA LYS A 119 -11.27 22.80 20.89
C LYS A 119 -10.89 24.17 20.34
N GLY A 120 -11.32 24.45 19.11
CA GLY A 120 -11.08 25.72 18.42
C GLY A 120 -9.90 25.68 17.47
N ASP A 121 -8.94 24.77 17.70
CA ASP A 121 -7.75 24.64 16.86
C ASP A 121 -8.08 24.16 15.45
N VAL A 122 -7.19 24.50 14.52
CA VAL A 122 -7.26 24.08 13.11
C VAL A 122 -6.32 22.90 12.88
N ILE A 123 -6.77 21.92 12.10
CA ILE A 123 -6.01 20.75 11.69
C ILE A 123 -6.00 20.62 10.15
N ALA A 124 -4.91 20.16 9.57
CA ALA A 124 -4.85 19.78 8.15
C ALA A 124 -5.29 18.33 8.00
N LEU A 125 -6.12 18.04 7.01
CA LEU A 125 -6.64 16.73 6.66
C LEU A 125 -5.93 16.25 5.39
N LEU A 126 -5.21 15.14 5.50
CA LEU A 126 -4.38 14.59 4.41
C LEU A 126 -5.18 13.88 3.32
N SER A 127 -6.38 13.41 3.68
CA SER A 127 -7.32 12.75 2.78
C SER A 127 -8.74 13.01 3.24
N GLU A 128 -9.66 13.05 2.28
CA GLU A 128 -11.11 13.06 2.54
C GLU A 128 -11.63 11.67 2.87
N GLU A 129 -10.90 10.63 2.46
CA GLU A 129 -11.21 9.25 2.77
C GLU A 129 -11.08 9.02 4.28
N LYS A 130 -12.14 8.46 4.85
CA LYS A 130 -12.18 8.14 6.27
C LYS A 130 -11.79 6.70 6.48
N ILE A 131 -10.97 6.49 7.51
CA ILE A 131 -10.65 5.16 8.03
C ILE A 131 -11.71 4.75 9.05
N LYS A 132 -12.07 3.46 9.03
CA LYS A 132 -13.01 2.87 9.99
C LYS A 132 -12.24 2.10 11.05
N LEU A 133 -12.40 2.43 12.32
CA LEU A 133 -11.83 1.65 13.42
C LEU A 133 -12.93 1.22 14.38
N ARG A 134 -12.83 0.02 14.96
CA ARG A 134 -13.84 -0.43 15.91
C ARG A 134 -13.62 0.23 17.27
N GLY A 135 -14.63 0.95 17.75
CA GLY A 135 -14.69 1.39 19.14
C GLY A 135 -15.26 0.28 20.05
N GLN A 136 -15.37 0.56 21.35
CA GLN A 136 -15.93 -0.39 22.34
C GLN A 136 -17.32 -0.92 21.96
N LEU A 137 -18.18 -0.08 21.38
CA LEU A 137 -19.58 -0.44 21.05
C LEU A 137 -19.93 -0.32 19.57
N ARG A 138 -19.25 0.55 18.81
CA ARG A 138 -19.56 0.82 17.39
C ARG A 138 -18.30 1.12 16.59
N THR A 139 -18.34 0.83 15.30
CA THR A 139 -17.34 1.30 14.33
C THR A 139 -17.42 2.82 14.22
N LYS A 140 -16.25 3.47 14.33
CA LYS A 140 -16.07 4.91 14.28
C LYS A 140 -15.28 5.27 13.03
N GLU A 141 -15.58 6.44 12.48
CA GLU A 141 -14.86 6.99 11.34
C GLU A 141 -13.84 8.03 11.80
N TRP A 142 -12.68 8.03 11.14
CA TRP A 142 -11.54 8.85 11.47
C TRP A 142 -10.94 9.45 10.21
N TYR A 143 -10.57 10.73 10.27
CA TYR A 143 -9.72 11.34 9.26
C TYR A 143 -8.25 11.15 9.64
N ILE A 144 -7.38 11.15 8.64
CA ILE A 144 -5.94 11.30 8.83
C ILE A 144 -5.62 12.79 8.85
N GLY A 145 -5.17 13.27 10.01
CA GLY A 145 -4.85 14.66 10.24
C GLY A 145 -3.37 14.89 10.51
N TYR A 146 -2.95 16.12 10.28
CA TYR A 146 -1.66 16.67 10.66
C TYR A 146 -1.86 17.88 11.58
N TYR A 147 -1.33 17.79 12.79
CA TYR A 147 -1.51 18.78 13.85
C TYR A 147 -0.22 18.91 14.67
N GLN A 148 0.30 20.13 14.80
CA GLN A 148 1.50 20.46 15.59
C GLN A 148 2.70 19.51 15.35
N GLY A 149 3.07 19.28 14.08
CA GLY A 149 4.22 18.41 13.77
C GLY A 149 3.93 16.91 13.82
N LYS A 150 2.71 16.50 14.19
CA LYS A 150 2.33 15.09 14.34
C LYS A 150 1.23 14.71 13.38
N MET A 151 1.34 13.49 12.86
CA MET A 151 0.32 12.86 12.04
C MET A 151 -0.39 11.77 12.82
N GLY A 152 -1.69 11.66 12.59
CA GLY A 152 -2.47 10.59 13.19
C GLY A 152 -3.96 10.74 12.91
N LEU A 153 -4.75 9.95 13.61
CA LEU A 153 -6.18 9.88 13.44
C LEU A 153 -6.90 10.86 14.34
N VAL A 154 -7.93 11.47 13.77
CA VAL A 154 -8.84 12.39 14.44
C VAL A 154 -10.27 11.96 14.12
N HIS A 155 -11.08 11.86 15.16
CA HIS A 155 -12.43 11.31 15.05
C HIS A 155 -13.30 12.23 14.18
N ALA A 156 -14.01 11.68 13.20
CA ALA A 156 -14.77 12.48 12.23
C ALA A 156 -15.82 13.39 12.91
N LYS A 157 -16.48 12.90 13.98
CA LYS A 157 -17.43 13.73 14.76
C LYS A 157 -16.79 14.89 15.55
N ASN A 158 -15.46 14.96 15.64
CA ASN A 158 -14.76 16.01 16.38
C ASN A 158 -14.20 17.10 15.46
N ILE A 159 -14.51 17.06 14.16
CA ILE A 159 -14.04 18.02 13.17
C ILE A 159 -15.22 18.62 12.41
N LEU A 160 -15.19 19.94 12.26
CA LEU A 160 -15.95 20.67 11.25
C LEU A 160 -15.01 20.96 10.06
N VAL A 161 -15.27 20.39 8.89
CA VAL A 161 -14.44 20.60 7.70
C VAL A 161 -14.68 22.00 7.14
N LEU A 162 -13.62 22.78 6.93
CA LEU A 162 -13.68 24.19 6.52
C LEU A 162 -13.44 24.41 5.01
N GLY A 163 -12.67 23.54 4.35
CA GLY A 163 -12.31 23.69 2.92
C GLY A 163 -10.80 23.65 2.69
N LYS A 164 -10.33 24.09 1.51
CA LYS A 164 -8.89 24.09 1.14
C LYS A 164 -8.14 25.38 1.48
N VAL A 165 -8.87 26.46 1.79
CA VAL A 165 -8.25 27.74 2.14
C VAL A 165 -7.54 27.61 3.49
N LYS A 166 -6.24 27.89 3.52
CA LYS A 166 -5.44 27.85 4.75
C LYS A 166 -5.94 28.92 5.72
N PRO A 167 -6.37 28.56 6.94
CA PRO A 167 -6.84 29.55 7.90
C PRO A 167 -5.71 30.46 8.38
N ILE A 168 -6.07 31.70 8.70
CA ILE A 168 -5.14 32.76 9.19
C ILE A 168 -4.42 32.29 10.48
N TYR A 169 -5.13 31.54 11.33
CA TYR A 169 -4.62 31.02 12.60
C TYR A 169 -4.19 29.54 12.46
N TRP A 170 -3.06 29.30 11.79
CA TRP A 170 -2.42 27.98 11.72
C TRP A 170 -1.30 27.89 12.76
N CYS A 171 -1.42 26.97 13.73
CA CYS A 171 -0.43 26.73 14.76
C CYS A 171 0.40 25.46 14.47
N GLY A 172 1.72 25.62 14.36
CA GLY A 172 2.67 24.52 14.17
C GLY A 172 3.43 24.60 12.84
N PRO A 173 4.41 23.71 12.64
CA PRO A 173 5.22 23.71 11.43
C PRO A 173 4.37 23.41 10.20
N ASP A 174 4.79 23.93 9.04
CA ASP A 174 4.17 23.58 7.76
C ASP A 174 4.42 22.10 7.43
N LEU A 175 3.41 21.45 6.86
CA LEU A 175 3.54 20.08 6.38
C LEU A 175 4.35 20.05 5.07
N THR A 176 5.53 19.43 5.12
CA THR A 176 6.36 19.16 3.93
C THR A 176 6.29 17.69 3.52
N THR A 177 6.68 17.40 2.29
CA THR A 177 6.79 16.03 1.76
C THR A 177 7.81 15.18 2.51
N THR A 178 8.96 15.75 2.93
CA THR A 178 9.93 15.03 3.78
C THR A 178 9.30 14.67 5.12
N MET A 179 8.58 15.59 5.76
CA MET A 179 7.92 15.31 7.02
C MET A 179 6.78 14.30 6.87
N LEU A 180 6.00 14.37 5.79
CA LEU A 180 5.00 13.35 5.45
C LEU A 180 5.67 11.97 5.33
N LEU A 181 6.74 11.87 4.53
CA LEU A 181 7.50 10.64 4.28
C LEU A 181 8.02 10.03 5.59
N GLU A 182 8.65 10.83 6.46
CA GLU A 182 9.17 10.34 7.74
C GLU A 182 8.06 9.83 8.68
N GLN A 183 6.92 10.51 8.73
CA GLN A 183 5.82 10.14 9.62
C GLN A 183 5.12 8.85 9.16
N ILE A 184 4.90 8.69 7.84
CA ILE A 184 4.19 7.52 7.31
C ILE A 184 5.04 6.24 7.35
N LEU A 185 6.37 6.35 7.41
CA LEU A 185 7.29 5.21 7.46
C LEU A 185 7.59 4.67 8.87
N LYS A 186 7.16 5.38 9.93
CA LYS A 186 7.23 4.90 11.32
C LYS A 186 6.74 3.46 11.56
N PRO A 187 5.60 2.99 10.98
CA PRO A 187 5.17 1.60 11.17
C PRO A 187 6.13 0.56 10.59
N CYS A 188 6.91 0.88 9.54
CA CYS A 188 7.72 -0.11 8.82
C CYS A 188 8.78 -0.78 9.69
N THR A 189 9.27 -0.10 10.73
CA THR A 189 10.28 -0.65 11.65
C THR A 189 9.75 -1.80 12.52
N PHE A 190 8.43 -2.01 12.55
CA PHE A 190 7.76 -3.02 13.37
C PHE A 190 7.09 -4.10 12.52
N LEU A 191 7.29 -4.10 11.21
CA LEU A 191 6.71 -5.10 10.32
C LEU A 191 7.72 -6.21 10.03
N THR A 192 7.27 -7.45 10.21
CA THR A 192 7.99 -8.66 9.85
C THR A 192 8.05 -8.82 8.33
N TYR A 193 9.21 -9.22 7.82
CA TYR A 193 9.45 -9.44 6.39
C TYR A 193 10.31 -10.69 6.16
N ILE A 194 10.23 -11.26 4.96
CA ILE A 194 11.12 -12.32 4.48
C ILE A 194 12.06 -11.72 3.44
N TYR A 195 13.35 -11.68 3.75
CA TYR A 195 14.36 -11.05 2.89
C TYR A 195 14.39 -11.63 1.47
N ALA A 196 14.30 -12.94 1.32
CA ALA A 196 14.31 -13.60 0.00
C ALA A 196 13.13 -13.15 -0.89
N THR A 197 11.95 -12.98 -0.30
CA THR A 197 10.76 -12.47 -1.01
C THR A 197 10.97 -11.02 -1.42
N VAL A 198 11.49 -10.18 -0.52
CA VAL A 198 11.81 -8.77 -0.82
C VAL A 198 12.82 -8.68 -1.97
N ARG A 199 13.93 -9.44 -1.91
CA ARG A 199 14.96 -9.50 -2.97
C ARG A 199 14.33 -9.83 -4.31
N THR A 200 13.56 -10.90 -4.38
CA THR A 200 12.88 -11.34 -5.61
C THR A 200 11.94 -10.26 -6.15
N VAL A 201 11.12 -9.67 -5.28
CA VAL A 201 10.17 -8.62 -5.68
C VAL A 201 10.89 -7.38 -6.22
N LEU A 202 12.01 -6.97 -5.63
CA LEU A 202 12.79 -5.84 -6.14
C LEU A 202 13.42 -6.15 -7.50
N MET A 203 14.04 -7.31 -7.64
CA MET A 203 14.65 -7.78 -8.88
C MET A 203 13.65 -7.83 -10.05
N GLU A 204 12.40 -8.21 -9.78
CA GLU A 204 11.35 -8.29 -10.79
C GLU A 204 10.75 -6.92 -11.16
N ASN A 205 10.89 -5.87 -10.32
CA ASN A 205 10.12 -4.63 -10.47
C ASN A 205 10.97 -3.36 -10.61
N LEU A 206 12.27 -3.38 -10.28
CA LEU A 206 13.17 -2.25 -10.46
C LEU A 206 13.93 -2.38 -11.77
N SER A 207 13.98 -1.30 -12.54
CA SER A 207 14.63 -1.26 -13.86
C SER A 207 16.01 -0.60 -13.85
N SER A 208 16.41 0.03 -12.75
CA SER A 208 17.74 0.66 -12.62
C SER A 208 18.29 0.48 -11.21
N TRP A 209 19.37 -0.30 -11.09
CA TRP A 209 20.13 -0.39 -9.84
C TRP A 209 20.70 0.98 -9.42
N ARG A 210 21.10 1.81 -10.38
CA ARG A 210 21.71 3.13 -10.14
C ARG A 210 20.74 4.07 -9.45
N ALA A 211 19.52 4.19 -9.97
CA ALA A 211 18.50 5.02 -9.36
C ALA A 211 18.13 4.54 -7.94
N PHE A 212 18.12 3.22 -7.73
CA PHE A 212 17.91 2.62 -6.41
C PHE A 212 19.04 2.94 -5.44
N ALA A 213 20.30 2.81 -5.87
CA ALA A 213 21.47 3.19 -5.09
C ALA A 213 21.47 4.68 -4.75
N ASP A 214 21.16 5.55 -5.72
CA ASP A 214 21.05 7.00 -5.51
C ASP A 214 19.99 7.35 -4.46
N ALA A 215 18.81 6.72 -4.54
CA ALA A 215 17.71 6.95 -3.60
C ALA A 215 18.03 6.50 -2.17
N LEU A 216 18.91 5.50 -2.01
CA LEU A 216 19.47 5.05 -0.74
C LEU A 216 20.61 5.94 -0.21
N GLY A 217 21.07 6.92 -1.01
CA GLY A 217 22.15 7.84 -0.65
C GLY A 217 23.53 7.42 -1.13
N TYR A 218 23.62 6.41 -2.00
CA TYR A 218 24.89 5.90 -2.54
C TYR A 218 25.34 6.60 -3.84
N ALA A 219 24.93 7.85 -4.06
CA ALA A 219 25.02 8.56 -5.35
C ALA A 219 26.41 8.57 -6.02
N ASN A 220 27.48 8.50 -5.23
CA ASN A 220 28.86 8.55 -5.71
C ASN A 220 29.59 7.21 -5.65
N LEU A 221 28.91 6.13 -5.26
CA LEU A 221 29.53 4.81 -5.12
C LEU A 221 29.54 4.06 -6.46
N PRO A 222 30.71 3.65 -6.98
CA PRO A 222 30.80 2.82 -8.19
C PRO A 222 30.23 1.41 -7.99
N LEU A 223 29.89 0.71 -9.07
CA LEU A 223 29.28 -0.64 -8.99
C LEU A 223 30.16 -1.65 -8.20
N ASN A 224 31.49 -1.53 -8.32
CA ASN A 224 32.44 -2.39 -7.63
C ASN A 224 32.39 -2.27 -6.08
N SER A 225 31.74 -1.23 -5.53
CA SER A 225 31.50 -1.13 -4.08
C SER A 225 30.37 -2.04 -3.59
N PHE A 226 29.54 -2.56 -4.50
CA PHE A 226 28.40 -3.42 -4.19
C PHE A 226 28.67 -4.89 -4.54
N CYS A 227 29.42 -5.16 -5.61
CA CYS A 227 29.82 -6.50 -6.01
C CYS A 227 31.25 -6.51 -6.54
N ARG A 228 32.02 -7.55 -6.22
CA ARG A 228 33.40 -7.72 -6.72
C ARG A 228 33.45 -8.30 -8.14
N THR A 229 32.35 -8.88 -8.60
CA THR A 229 32.23 -9.50 -9.92
C THR A 229 31.54 -8.55 -10.88
N GLU A 230 31.97 -8.51 -12.14
CA GLU A 230 31.23 -7.82 -13.19
C GLU A 230 29.87 -8.50 -13.39
N LEU A 231 28.80 -7.82 -13.00
CA LEU A 231 27.44 -8.25 -13.23
C LEU A 231 26.91 -7.53 -14.46
N ASP A 232 26.48 -8.25 -15.49
CA ASP A 232 25.81 -7.65 -16.64
C ASP A 232 24.30 -7.51 -16.44
N ASN A 233 23.73 -8.31 -15.54
CA ASN A 233 22.29 -8.40 -15.30
C ASN A 233 21.79 -7.33 -14.32
N GLU A 234 20.92 -6.42 -14.77
CA GLU A 234 20.31 -5.36 -13.94
C GLU A 234 19.67 -5.88 -12.64
N PRO A 235 18.81 -6.91 -12.67
CA PRO A 235 18.30 -7.58 -11.47
C PRO A 235 19.36 -7.98 -10.44
N GLU A 236 20.49 -8.55 -10.87
CA GLU A 236 21.55 -8.95 -9.91
C GLU A 236 22.26 -7.72 -9.33
N LYS A 237 22.44 -6.64 -10.12
CA LYS A 237 22.96 -5.38 -9.59
C LYS A 237 22.02 -4.78 -8.53
N VAL A 238 20.70 -4.81 -8.77
CA VAL A 238 19.69 -4.41 -7.78
C VAL A 238 19.82 -5.25 -6.50
N ALA A 239 20.02 -6.55 -6.65
CA ALA A 239 20.22 -7.43 -5.50
C ALA A 239 21.49 -7.11 -4.71
N SER A 240 22.61 -6.81 -5.38
CA SER A 240 23.85 -6.39 -4.71
C SER A 240 23.69 -5.09 -3.92
N VAL A 241 22.95 -4.11 -4.46
CA VAL A 241 22.62 -2.87 -3.73
C VAL A 241 21.76 -3.18 -2.50
N LEU A 242 20.79 -4.09 -2.61
CA LEU A 242 19.94 -4.50 -1.49
C LEU A 242 20.72 -5.24 -0.40
N GLU A 243 21.67 -6.10 -0.78
CA GLU A 243 22.56 -6.82 0.13
C GLU A 243 23.42 -5.83 0.91
N LYS A 244 24.00 -4.84 0.24
CA LYS A 244 24.75 -3.76 0.89
C LYS A 244 23.90 -3.00 1.93
N LEU A 245 22.66 -2.64 1.57
CA LEU A 245 21.74 -1.99 2.51
C LEU A 245 21.46 -2.85 3.74
N LYS A 246 21.26 -4.17 3.53
CA LYS A 246 21.03 -5.11 4.63
C LYS A 246 22.22 -5.16 5.57
N GLU A 247 23.44 -5.28 5.04
CA GLU A 247 24.68 -5.30 5.83
C GLU A 247 24.81 -4.04 6.70
N GLU A 248 24.60 -2.85 6.12
CA GLU A 248 24.68 -1.57 6.85
C GLU A 248 23.64 -1.43 7.96
N CYS A 249 22.44 -1.96 7.75
CA CYS A 249 21.38 -1.95 8.76
C CYS A 249 21.59 -3.00 9.87
N THR A 250 22.34 -4.07 9.60
CA THR A 250 22.70 -5.08 10.59
C THR A 250 23.97 -4.76 11.37
N ASN A 251 24.81 -3.84 10.87
CA ASN A 251 26.06 -3.48 11.52
C ASN A 251 25.82 -2.77 12.86
N THR A 252 26.24 -3.42 13.95
CA THR A 252 26.08 -2.95 15.33
C THR A 252 27.00 -1.79 15.70
N GLU A 253 28.04 -1.52 14.91
CA GLU A 253 28.98 -0.41 15.13
C GLU A 253 28.42 0.95 14.67
N ASN A 254 27.29 0.93 13.95
CA ASN A 254 26.67 2.13 13.42
C ASN A 254 25.94 2.91 14.53
N LYS A 255 26.38 4.14 14.81
CA LYS A 255 25.81 5.00 15.86
C LYS A 255 24.33 5.32 15.63
N GLU A 256 23.89 5.30 14.37
CA GLU A 256 22.48 5.41 13.99
C GLU A 256 21.95 4.04 13.52
N ARG A 257 21.22 3.34 14.39
CA ARG A 257 20.60 2.06 14.04
C ARG A 257 19.47 2.27 13.03
N LYS A 258 19.79 2.19 11.74
CA LYS A 258 18.83 2.27 10.63
C LYS A 258 18.01 0.98 10.54
N SER A 259 16.72 1.11 10.25
CA SER A 259 15.85 -0.05 9.98
C SER A 259 15.85 -0.35 8.50
N PHE A 260 16.23 -1.58 8.13
CA PHE A 260 16.22 -2.05 6.75
C PHE A 260 14.90 -1.77 6.02
N GLN A 261 13.76 -2.14 6.63
CA GLN A 261 12.45 -1.92 6.02
C GLN A 261 12.18 -0.42 5.82
N ARG A 262 12.53 0.43 6.79
CA ARG A 262 12.29 1.86 6.71
C ARG A 262 13.11 2.49 5.58
N GLU A 263 14.40 2.20 5.50
CA GLU A 263 15.29 2.76 4.48
C GLU A 263 14.91 2.28 3.08
N LEU A 264 14.59 0.98 2.94
CA LEU A 264 14.08 0.39 1.70
C LEU A 264 12.82 1.12 1.23
N MET A 265 11.81 1.25 2.09
CA MET A 265 10.54 1.89 1.73
C MET A 265 10.76 3.38 1.40
N MET A 266 11.65 4.05 2.11
CA MET A 266 12.00 5.45 1.84
C MET A 266 12.59 5.63 0.44
N ALA A 267 13.58 4.80 0.07
CA ALA A 267 14.20 4.87 -1.25
C ALA A 267 13.17 4.61 -2.36
N LEU A 268 12.35 3.57 -2.21
CA LEU A 268 11.29 3.26 -3.19
C LEU A 268 10.28 4.42 -3.33
N LEU A 269 9.88 5.07 -2.23
CA LEU A 269 8.98 6.22 -2.29
C LEU A 269 9.63 7.44 -2.96
N LYS A 270 10.95 7.64 -2.76
CA LYS A 270 11.71 8.70 -3.44
C LYS A 270 11.89 8.45 -4.95
N MET A 271 11.70 7.21 -5.40
CA MET A 271 11.74 6.81 -6.80
C MET A 271 10.36 6.78 -7.49
N ASP A 272 9.29 7.27 -6.85
CA ASP A 272 7.92 7.14 -7.37
C ASP A 272 7.45 5.67 -7.53
N CYS A 273 7.91 4.78 -6.65
CA CYS A 273 7.53 3.36 -6.62
C CYS A 273 6.43 3.06 -5.58
N GLN A 274 5.41 3.91 -5.46
CA GLN A 274 4.34 3.80 -4.44
C GLN A 274 3.55 2.50 -4.60
N GLY A 275 3.34 2.02 -5.82
CA GLY A 275 2.65 0.74 -6.07
C GLY A 275 3.47 -0.46 -5.55
N LEU A 276 4.79 -0.41 -5.68
CA LEU A 276 5.69 -1.44 -5.14
C LEU A 276 5.72 -1.39 -3.60
N VAL A 277 5.76 -0.18 -3.03
CA VAL A 277 5.69 0.04 -1.59
C VAL A 277 4.37 -0.47 -1.02
N ALA A 278 3.24 -0.18 -1.67
CA ALA A 278 1.93 -0.66 -1.24
C ALA A 278 1.87 -2.21 -1.21
N LYS A 279 2.44 -2.87 -2.22
CA LYS A 279 2.55 -4.33 -2.27
C LYS A 279 3.40 -4.88 -1.13
N LEU A 280 4.62 -4.34 -0.95
CA LEU A 280 5.52 -4.78 0.12
C LEU A 280 4.91 -4.54 1.51
N VAL A 281 4.27 -3.39 1.73
CA VAL A 281 3.58 -3.09 2.99
C VAL A 281 2.46 -4.08 3.24
N LEU A 282 1.66 -4.43 2.22
CA LEU A 282 0.63 -5.45 2.37
C LEU A 282 1.24 -6.81 2.74
N ASP A 283 2.25 -7.27 2.00
CA ASP A 283 2.94 -8.55 2.28
C ASP A 283 3.48 -8.59 3.71
N PHE A 284 4.09 -7.49 4.17
CA PHE A 284 4.63 -7.38 5.52
C PHE A 284 3.52 -7.34 6.58
N VAL A 285 2.42 -6.63 6.32
CA VAL A 285 1.25 -6.60 7.22
C VAL A 285 0.65 -7.99 7.37
N LEU A 286 0.48 -8.74 6.28
CA LEU A 286 -0.07 -10.10 6.33
C LEU A 286 0.87 -11.04 7.12
N LEU A 287 2.17 -10.98 6.86
CA LEU A 287 3.15 -11.80 7.57
C LEU A 287 3.24 -11.44 9.06
N THR A 288 3.33 -10.14 9.37
CA THR A 288 3.34 -9.68 10.77
C THR A 288 2.09 -10.13 11.48
N THR A 289 0.92 -10.00 10.84
CA THR A 289 -0.35 -10.46 11.43
C THR A 289 -0.32 -11.95 11.70
N ALA A 290 0.14 -12.77 10.75
CA ALA A 290 0.26 -14.21 10.90
C ALA A 290 1.12 -14.61 12.11
N VAL A 291 2.26 -13.93 12.28
CA VAL A 291 3.17 -14.13 13.41
C VAL A 291 2.54 -13.69 14.74
N GLU A 292 1.89 -12.53 14.77
CA GLU A 292 1.28 -11.98 15.99
C GLU A 292 0.04 -12.78 16.44
N VAL A 293 -0.75 -13.31 15.51
CA VAL A 293 -1.92 -14.13 15.86
C VAL A 293 -1.52 -15.54 16.24
N ALA A 294 -0.45 -16.07 15.64
CA ALA A 294 0.06 -17.43 15.86
C ALA A 294 -1.08 -18.45 16.02
N SER A 295 -1.15 -19.16 17.15
CA SER A 295 -2.16 -20.18 17.45
C SER A 295 -3.62 -19.69 17.41
N ARG A 296 -3.83 -18.37 17.51
CA ARG A 296 -5.15 -17.73 17.47
C ARG A 296 -5.63 -17.41 16.05
N TRP A 297 -4.87 -17.80 15.02
CA TRP A 297 -5.26 -17.53 13.63
C TRP A 297 -6.61 -18.12 13.24
N ARG A 298 -7.01 -19.26 13.84
CA ARG A 298 -8.32 -19.88 13.63
C ARG A 298 -9.47 -18.94 14.02
N GLU A 299 -9.33 -18.25 15.16
CA GLU A 299 -10.29 -17.24 15.59
C GLU A 299 -10.35 -16.09 14.58
N LEU A 300 -9.20 -15.62 14.09
CA LEU A 300 -9.16 -14.56 13.07
C LEU A 300 -9.84 -15.00 11.77
N ALA A 301 -9.57 -16.22 11.31
CA ALA A 301 -10.17 -16.78 10.10
C ALA A 301 -11.70 -16.89 10.20
N GLU A 302 -12.23 -17.25 11.36
CA GLU A 302 -13.66 -17.21 11.65
C GLU A 302 -14.21 -15.77 11.55
N LYS A 303 -13.51 -14.77 12.12
CA LYS A 303 -13.97 -13.37 12.10
C LYS A 303 -13.87 -12.69 10.75
N LEU A 304 -12.91 -13.10 9.91
CA LEU A 304 -12.70 -12.53 8.57
C LEU A 304 -13.58 -13.18 7.50
N ALA A 305 -13.71 -14.50 7.53
CA ALA A 305 -14.32 -15.25 6.42
C ALA A 305 -15.23 -16.40 6.86
N ARG A 306 -15.54 -16.54 8.15
CA ARG A 306 -16.37 -17.63 8.70
C ARG A 306 -15.88 -19.02 8.28
N VAL A 307 -14.56 -19.18 8.21
CA VAL A 307 -13.91 -20.43 7.78
C VAL A 307 -14.34 -21.57 8.70
N SER A 308 -14.69 -22.72 8.13
CA SER A 308 -15.07 -23.90 8.91
C SER A 308 -13.86 -24.62 9.50
N ARG A 309 -14.05 -25.43 10.54
CA ARG A 309 -12.96 -26.22 11.15
C ARG A 309 -12.25 -27.12 10.13
N GLN A 310 -13.00 -27.77 9.23
CA GLN A 310 -12.43 -28.61 8.18
C GLN A 310 -11.57 -27.82 7.19
N GLN A 311 -11.97 -26.58 6.88
CA GLN A 311 -11.15 -25.69 6.05
C GLN A 311 -9.90 -25.22 6.80
N MET A 312 -9.96 -25.01 8.11
CA MET A 312 -8.77 -24.66 8.90
C MET A 312 -7.76 -25.81 8.95
N GLU A 313 -8.22 -27.03 9.20
CA GLU A 313 -7.38 -28.24 9.20
C GLU A 313 -6.71 -28.46 7.85
N ALA A 314 -7.34 -28.04 6.76
CA ALA A 314 -6.76 -28.08 5.42
C ALA A 314 -5.59 -27.12 5.21
N TYR A 315 -5.60 -25.95 5.85
CA TYR A 315 -4.46 -25.03 5.85
C TYR A 315 -3.32 -25.56 6.73
N GLU A 316 -3.63 -26.32 7.78
CA GLU A 316 -2.61 -26.88 8.69
C GLU A 316 -1.93 -28.13 8.14
N ALA A 317 -2.66 -28.95 7.38
CA ALA A 317 -2.19 -30.23 6.89
C ALA A 317 -0.80 -30.19 6.19
N PRO A 318 -0.47 -29.19 5.35
CA PRO A 318 0.85 -29.10 4.70
C PRO A 318 2.01 -28.77 5.65
N HIS A 319 1.72 -28.25 6.85
CA HIS A 319 2.72 -27.77 7.81
C HIS A 319 2.96 -28.75 8.95
N ARG A 320 2.21 -29.85 9.01
CA ARG A 320 2.42 -30.92 10.01
C ARG A 320 3.75 -31.61 9.77
N ASP A 321 4.42 -31.96 10.87
CA ASP A 321 5.65 -32.74 10.83
C ASP A 321 5.39 -34.20 10.40
N LYS A 322 6.45 -35.01 10.38
CA LYS A 322 6.39 -36.43 9.99
C LYS A 322 5.48 -37.26 10.91
N ASN A 323 5.22 -36.79 12.13
CA ASN A 323 4.35 -37.43 13.11
C ASN A 323 2.90 -36.92 13.00
N GLY A 324 2.61 -36.02 12.07
CA GLY A 324 1.29 -35.40 11.91
C GLY A 324 1.00 -34.29 12.92
N VAL A 325 2.00 -33.85 13.69
CA VAL A 325 1.86 -32.81 14.71
C VAL A 325 2.29 -31.47 14.12
N LEU A 326 1.50 -30.42 14.38
CA LEU A 326 1.87 -29.06 14.04
C LEU A 326 2.31 -28.35 15.32
N ASP A 327 3.60 -28.01 15.37
CA ASP A 327 4.15 -27.25 16.48
C ASP A 327 3.50 -25.86 16.59
N ASN A 328 3.32 -25.42 17.83
CA ASN A 328 2.64 -24.17 18.14
C ASN A 328 3.44 -22.95 17.65
N GLU A 329 4.78 -23.02 17.63
CA GLU A 329 5.63 -21.97 17.09
C GLU A 329 5.57 -21.88 15.55
N SER A 330 5.10 -22.95 14.89
CA SER A 330 4.88 -22.99 13.44
C SER A 330 3.48 -22.57 13.00
N MET A 331 2.59 -22.21 13.94
CA MET A 331 1.19 -21.83 13.64
C MET A 331 1.07 -20.56 12.78
N TRP A 332 2.11 -19.74 12.68
CA TRP A 332 2.12 -18.58 11.78
C TRP A 332 2.11 -18.99 10.30
N LYS A 333 2.59 -20.19 9.92
CA LYS A 333 2.63 -20.65 8.53
C LYS A 333 1.23 -20.89 7.95
N PRO A 334 0.34 -21.72 8.55
CA PRO A 334 -1.04 -21.84 8.08
C PRO A 334 -1.82 -20.53 8.21
N ALA A 335 -1.52 -19.70 9.22
CA ALA A 335 -2.11 -18.37 9.35
C ALA A 335 -1.76 -17.48 8.15
N TYR A 336 -0.50 -17.50 7.72
CA TYR A 336 -0.02 -16.74 6.58
C TYR A 336 -0.64 -17.23 5.26
N ASP A 337 -0.68 -18.55 5.04
CA ASP A 337 -1.33 -19.14 3.85
C ASP A 337 -2.82 -18.77 3.76
N PHE A 338 -3.52 -18.83 4.89
CA PHE A 338 -4.90 -18.37 4.99
C PHE A 338 -5.01 -16.88 4.65
N LEU A 339 -4.18 -16.02 5.24
CA LEU A 339 -4.22 -14.57 5.04
C LEU A 339 -3.90 -14.17 3.59
N LEU A 340 -2.95 -14.85 2.94
CA LEU A 340 -2.66 -14.65 1.51
C LEU A 340 -3.88 -15.01 0.65
N THR A 341 -4.50 -16.16 0.93
CA THR A 341 -5.69 -16.60 0.20
C THR A 341 -6.84 -15.64 0.44
N TRP A 342 -7.10 -15.26 1.69
CA TRP A 342 -8.15 -14.33 2.07
C TRP A 342 -7.96 -12.95 1.44
N ALA A 343 -6.75 -12.39 1.48
CA ALA A 343 -6.45 -11.09 0.88
C ALA A 343 -6.76 -11.08 -0.62
N ALA A 344 -6.41 -12.15 -1.34
CA ALA A 344 -6.74 -12.29 -2.75
C ALA A 344 -8.26 -12.33 -3.04
N HIS A 345 -9.09 -12.77 -2.08
CA HIS A 345 -10.55 -12.77 -2.22
C HIS A 345 -11.19 -11.41 -1.89
N VAL A 346 -10.60 -10.61 -1.00
CA VAL A 346 -11.10 -9.25 -0.69
C VAL A 346 -10.95 -8.33 -1.91
N GLY A 347 -9.90 -8.51 -2.69
CA GLY A 347 -9.64 -7.80 -3.94
C GLY A 347 -8.27 -7.12 -3.95
N ASP A 348 -7.99 -6.35 -5.00
CA ASP A 348 -6.65 -5.82 -5.27
C ASP A 348 -6.32 -4.52 -4.54
N SER A 349 -7.31 -3.92 -3.87
CA SER A 349 -7.13 -2.69 -3.10
C SER A 349 -6.43 -3.02 -1.78
N TYR A 350 -5.13 -2.75 -1.72
CA TYR A 350 -4.34 -2.89 -0.49
C TYR A 350 -4.93 -2.08 0.69
N ARG A 351 -5.60 -0.95 0.43
CA ARG A 351 -6.31 -0.17 1.46
C ARG A 351 -7.45 -0.97 2.07
N ASP A 352 -8.27 -1.59 1.22
CA ASP A 352 -9.44 -2.36 1.67
C ASP A 352 -9.01 -3.62 2.40
N VAL A 353 -7.98 -4.32 1.91
CA VAL A 353 -7.44 -5.51 2.60
C VAL A 353 -6.93 -5.15 3.99
N ILE A 354 -6.11 -4.10 4.14
CA ILE A 354 -5.58 -3.69 5.44
C ILE A 354 -6.71 -3.18 6.35
N GLN A 355 -7.70 -2.48 5.81
CA GLN A 355 -8.87 -1.98 6.53
C GLN A 355 -9.75 -3.13 7.06
N GLU A 356 -10.07 -4.13 6.25
CA GLU A 356 -10.85 -5.29 6.65
C GLU A 356 -10.08 -6.18 7.64
N LEU A 357 -8.76 -6.32 7.45
CA LEU A 357 -7.90 -7.04 8.38
C LEU A 357 -7.92 -6.39 9.77
N HIS A 358 -7.80 -5.05 9.81
CA HIS A 358 -7.89 -4.27 11.04
C HIS A 358 -9.22 -4.51 11.76
N LEU A 359 -10.34 -4.43 11.03
CA LEU A 359 -11.68 -4.68 11.58
C LEU A 359 -11.86 -6.14 12.03
N GLY A 360 -11.26 -7.11 11.35
CA GLY A 360 -11.24 -8.52 11.72
C GLY A 360 -10.52 -8.78 13.03
N LEU A 361 -9.33 -8.22 13.19
CA LEU A 361 -8.55 -8.31 14.42
C LEU A 361 -9.28 -7.64 15.61
N ASP A 362 -9.97 -6.52 15.36
CA ASP A 362 -10.83 -5.85 16.33
C ASP A 362 -12.08 -6.67 16.73
N LYS A 363 -12.42 -7.74 15.98
CA LYS A 363 -13.51 -8.68 16.32
C LYS A 363 -13.07 -9.86 17.16
N MET A 364 -11.78 -10.07 17.35
CA MET A 364 -11.26 -11.14 18.21
C MET A 364 -11.49 -10.82 19.69
N ARG A 365 -11.65 -11.86 20.51
CA ARG A 365 -11.63 -11.82 21.97
C ARG A 365 -10.26 -11.33 22.40
N ASN A 366 -10.17 -10.19 23.08
CA ASN A 366 -8.89 -9.51 23.35
C ASN A 366 -8.12 -9.15 22.05
N PRO A 367 -8.53 -8.08 21.36
CA PRO A 367 -7.93 -7.66 20.10
C PRO A 367 -6.43 -7.40 20.20
N ILE A 368 -5.67 -7.98 19.28
CA ILE A 368 -4.22 -7.77 19.17
C ILE A 368 -3.89 -6.32 18.81
N THR A 369 -4.78 -5.63 18.09
CA THR A 369 -4.70 -4.21 17.73
C THR A 369 -4.52 -3.26 18.91
N LYS A 370 -4.92 -3.64 20.13
CA LYS A 370 -4.64 -2.86 21.35
C LYS A 370 -3.15 -2.79 21.68
N ARG A 371 -2.41 -3.85 21.38
CA ARG A 371 -0.96 -3.99 21.61
C ARG A 371 -0.19 -3.63 20.34
N TRP A 372 -0.62 -4.17 19.20
CA TRP A 372 -0.03 -3.94 17.89
C TRP A 372 -0.60 -2.69 17.22
N LYS A 373 -0.11 -1.52 17.67
CA LYS A 373 -0.56 -0.21 17.17
C LYS A 373 -0.11 0.05 15.72
N HIS A 374 0.91 -0.65 15.23
CA HIS A 374 1.54 -0.40 13.93
C HIS A 374 0.69 -0.77 12.73
N LEU A 375 -0.32 -1.64 12.87
CA LEU A 375 -1.31 -1.87 11.82
C LEU A 375 -2.09 -0.59 11.48
N THR A 376 -2.41 0.23 12.50
CA THR A 376 -3.03 1.55 12.29
C THR A 376 -2.09 2.47 11.53
N GLY A 377 -0.79 2.42 11.84
CA GLY A 377 0.24 3.15 11.10
C GLY A 377 0.35 2.70 9.64
N ALA A 378 0.32 1.40 9.38
CA ALA A 378 0.35 0.86 8.01
C ALA A 378 -0.88 1.32 7.21
N LEU A 379 -2.05 1.39 7.85
CA LEU A 379 -3.25 1.92 7.23
C LEU A 379 -3.12 3.43 6.90
N ILE A 380 -2.55 4.22 7.82
CA ILE A 380 -2.21 5.64 7.56
C ILE A 380 -1.24 5.74 6.37
N LEU A 381 -0.19 4.92 6.33
CA LEU A 381 0.81 4.90 5.27
C LEU A 381 0.15 4.72 3.90
N VAL A 382 -0.60 3.64 3.70
CA VAL A 382 -1.19 3.32 2.39
C VAL A 382 -2.25 4.33 1.93
N ASN A 383 -2.89 5.04 2.87
CA ASN A 383 -3.84 6.11 2.59
C ASN A 383 -3.16 7.45 2.26
N CYS A 384 -1.88 7.62 2.62
CA CYS A 384 -1.12 8.84 2.35
C CYS A 384 -0.23 8.75 1.09
N LEU A 385 -0.14 7.59 0.45
CA LEU A 385 0.74 7.37 -0.71
C LEU A 385 0.43 8.32 -1.87
N ASP A 386 -0.85 8.55 -2.18
CA ASP A 386 -1.25 9.43 -3.28
C ASP A 386 -0.97 10.91 -2.97
N THR A 387 -1.22 11.31 -1.72
CA THR A 387 -0.89 12.67 -1.24
C THR A 387 0.61 12.92 -1.31
N LEU A 388 1.43 11.95 -0.90
CA LEU A 388 2.89 12.04 -1.01
C LEU A 388 3.32 12.12 -2.48
N ARG A 389 2.82 11.22 -3.32
CA ARG A 389 3.15 11.16 -4.74
C ARG A 389 2.84 12.47 -5.46
N SER A 390 1.61 12.95 -5.30
CA SER A 390 1.14 14.18 -5.94
C SER A 390 1.92 15.40 -5.48
N ALA A 391 2.28 15.49 -4.20
CA ALA A 391 3.05 16.63 -3.69
C ALA A 391 4.54 16.58 -4.09
N ALA A 392 5.16 15.40 -4.09
CA ALA A 392 6.60 15.25 -4.28
C ALA A 392 7.05 15.25 -5.75
N PHE A 393 6.20 14.83 -6.69
CA PHE A 393 6.57 14.61 -8.09
C PHE A 393 5.80 15.46 -9.11
N CYS A 394 4.64 16.04 -8.79
CA CYS A 394 3.93 16.90 -9.74
C CYS A 394 4.65 18.25 -9.92
N PRO A 395 4.86 18.78 -11.14
CA PRO A 395 5.42 20.11 -11.33
C PRO A 395 4.64 21.20 -10.60
N THR A 396 5.33 22.12 -9.94
CA THR A 396 4.71 23.32 -9.33
C THR A 396 4.09 24.18 -10.44
N GLY A 397 2.77 24.30 -10.45
CA GLY A 397 2.04 25.09 -11.46
C GLY A 397 0.52 25.04 -11.33
N TYR A 398 -0.04 24.02 -10.66
CA TYR A 398 -1.48 23.90 -10.40
C TYR A 398 -1.80 24.11 -8.92
N GLY A 399 -1.27 25.18 -8.33
CA GLY A 399 -1.92 25.76 -7.17
C GLY A 399 -3.10 26.57 -7.68
N ASP A 400 -4.31 26.26 -7.22
CA ASP A 400 -5.42 27.21 -7.29
C ASP A 400 -4.98 28.47 -6.53
N PHE A 401 -4.32 29.38 -7.23
CA PHE A 401 -4.24 30.77 -6.80
C PHE A 401 -5.67 31.27 -6.93
N ALA A 402 -6.36 31.37 -5.81
CA ALA A 402 -7.58 32.16 -5.74
C ALA A 402 -7.21 33.58 -6.18
N VAL A 403 -7.77 34.01 -7.30
CA VAL A 403 -7.95 35.43 -7.62
C VAL A 403 -9.11 35.94 -6.80
#